data_AF-A0A3B8MQ08-F1
#
_entry.id   AF-A0A3B8MQ08-F1
#
_cell.length_a   1.000
_cell.length_b   1.000
_cell.length_c   1.000
_cell.angle_alpha   90.00
_cell.angle_beta   90.00
_cell.angle_gamma   90.00
#
_symmetry.space_group_name_H-M   'P 1'
#
loop_
_entity.id
_entity.type
_entity.pdbx_description
1 polymer ?
#
loop_
_entity_poly.entity_id
_entity_poly.type
_entity_poly.pdbx_seq_one_letter_code
_entity_poly.pdbx_strand_id
1 'polypeptide(L)'
;MRVDLVLIYDSTLLETVGAFAAAKWFEERDLTISDNFGKMDVFTWEWVPGQTVPSQAVPISERVAVALLFADYDSPGEHRVKLNHLRNALVEFGERGFEVRQKQ
;
A
#
# COMPACT_ATOMS: atom_id res chain seq x y z
N MET A 1 -9.90 3.87 -8.96
CA MET A 1 -9.11 4.06 -7.73
C MET A 1 -7.76 3.41 -7.91
N ARG A 2 -6.70 4.14 -7.57
CA ARG A 2 -5.33 3.61 -7.55
C ARG A 2 -5.05 3.01 -6.17
N VAL A 3 -4.37 1.88 -6.17
CA VAL A 3 -3.96 1.18 -4.94
C VAL A 3 -2.50 0.81 -5.09
N ASP A 4 -1.68 1.27 -4.15
CA ASP A 4 -0.26 0.96 -4.10
C ASP A 4 0.02 0.10 -2.87
N LEU A 5 0.62 -1.08 -3.09
CA LEU A 5 1.29 -1.83 -2.04
C LEU A 5 2.78 -1.50 -2.08
N VAL A 6 3.27 -0.95 -0.98
CA VAL A 6 4.66 -0.53 -0.80
C VAL A 6 5.33 -1.48 0.18
N LEU A 7 6.31 -2.23 -0.29
CA LEU A 7 7.17 -3.07 0.54
C LEU A 7 8.42 -2.27 0.89
N ILE A 8 8.64 -1.98 2.18
CA ILE A 8 9.77 -1.15 2.63
C ILE A 8 10.80 -2.03 3.35
N TYR A 9 12.08 -1.81 3.00
CA TYR A 9 13.23 -2.55 3.55
C TYR A 9 14.12 -1.72 4.48
N ASP A 10 13.94 -0.39 4.49
CA ASP A 10 14.72 0.58 5.27
C ASP A 10 13.84 1.18 6.39
N SER A 11 14.32 1.15 7.64
CA SER A 11 13.53 1.60 8.81
C SER A 11 13.29 3.11 8.83
N THR A 12 14.26 3.90 8.38
CA THR A 12 14.14 5.37 8.32
C THR A 12 13.13 5.78 7.26
N LEU A 13 13.14 5.08 6.12
CA LEU A 13 12.16 5.26 5.07
C LEU A 13 10.75 4.86 5.52
N LEU A 14 10.64 3.79 6.32
CA LEU A 14 9.37 3.37 6.91
C LEU A 14 8.80 4.45 7.85
N GLU A 15 9.62 5.08 8.68
CA GLU A 15 9.16 6.17 9.56
C GLU A 15 8.60 7.34 8.74
N THR A 16 9.24 7.65 7.62
CA THR A 16 8.84 8.74 6.72
C THR A 16 7.56 8.39 5.96
N VAL A 17 7.57 7.33 5.16
CA VAL A 17 6.43 6.91 4.32
C VAL A 17 5.27 6.41 5.17
N GLY A 18 5.54 5.83 6.33
CA GLY A 18 4.53 5.40 7.30
C GLY A 18 3.76 6.53 7.96
N ALA A 19 4.25 7.78 7.86
CA ALA A 19 3.54 8.96 8.34
C ALA A 19 2.69 9.63 7.23
N PHE A 20 2.71 9.12 6.00
CA PHE A 20 1.96 9.70 4.91
C PHE A 20 0.50 9.25 4.96
N ALA A 21 -0.42 10.20 4.74
CA ALA A 21 -1.72 9.90 4.20
C ALA A 21 -1.59 9.52 2.71
N ALA A 22 -2.56 8.78 2.17
CA ALA A 22 -2.51 8.30 0.79
C ALA A 22 -2.38 9.41 -0.25
N ALA A 23 -3.10 10.52 -0.08
CA ALA A 23 -3.00 11.66 -1.00
C ALA A 23 -1.55 12.15 -1.16
N LYS A 24 -0.82 12.29 -0.04
CA LYS A 24 0.59 12.68 -0.05
C LYS A 24 1.48 11.62 -0.70
N TRP A 25 1.24 10.33 -0.41
CA TRP A 25 1.95 9.26 -1.07
C TRP A 25 1.81 9.35 -2.60
N PHE A 26 0.58 9.45 -3.12
CA PHE A 26 0.36 9.49 -4.57
C PHE A 26 0.86 10.79 -5.23
N GLU A 27 0.92 11.90 -4.49
CA GLU A 27 1.54 13.15 -4.96
C GLU A 27 3.07 13.05 -5.06
N GLU A 28 3.72 12.47 -4.04
CA GLU A 28 5.19 12.43 -3.91
C GLU A 28 5.82 11.11 -4.40
N ARG A 29 5.01 10.16 -4.88
CA ARG A 29 5.40 8.77 -5.13
C ARG A 29 6.66 8.66 -5.97
N ASP A 30 6.66 9.26 -7.14
CA ASP A 30 7.70 9.04 -8.14
C ASP A 30 9.05 9.63 -7.68
N LEU A 31 9.01 10.79 -6.99
CA LEU A 31 10.19 11.38 -6.34
C LEU A 31 10.67 10.49 -5.18
N THR A 32 9.75 10.02 -4.34
CA THR A 32 10.07 9.17 -3.19
C THR A 32 10.76 7.87 -3.63
N ILE A 33 10.26 7.24 -4.71
CA ILE A 33 10.87 6.03 -5.30
C ILE A 33 12.26 6.36 -5.85
N SER A 34 12.40 7.47 -6.60
CA SER A 34 13.68 7.89 -7.19
C SER A 34 14.75 8.16 -6.13
N ASP A 35 14.41 8.89 -5.07
CA ASP A 35 15.34 9.28 -4.01
C ASP A 35 15.74 8.10 -3.10
N ASN A 36 14.96 7.01 -3.11
CA ASN A 36 15.14 5.85 -2.25
C ASN A 36 15.28 4.54 -3.04
N PHE A 37 15.89 4.61 -4.23
CA PHE A 37 16.07 3.47 -5.11
C PHE A 37 16.67 2.25 -4.37
N GLY A 38 16.03 1.09 -4.53
CA GLY A 38 16.44 -0.17 -3.91
C GLY A 38 16.06 -0.33 -2.42
N LYS A 39 15.41 0.66 -1.81
CA LYS A 39 14.93 0.59 -0.42
C LYS A 39 13.46 0.20 -0.28
N MET A 40 12.73 0.17 -1.39
CA MET A 40 11.34 -0.26 -1.44
C MET A 40 11.02 -0.89 -2.79
N ASP A 41 9.97 -1.72 -2.80
CA ASP A 41 9.27 -2.14 -4.02
C ASP A 41 7.83 -1.61 -3.97
N VAL A 42 7.31 -1.18 -5.13
CA VAL A 42 5.95 -0.65 -5.25
C VAL A 42 5.17 -1.47 -6.29
N PHE A 43 4.00 -1.95 -5.88
CA PHE A 43 3.04 -2.64 -6.74
C PHE A 43 1.79 -1.80 -6.85
N THR A 44 1.46 -1.40 -8.08
CA THR A 44 0.31 -0.51 -8.37
C THR A 44 -0.80 -1.27 -9.07
N TRP A 45 -2.02 -1.05 -8.63
CA TRP A 45 -3.23 -1.49 -9.30
C TRP A 45 -4.20 -0.33 -9.50
N GLU A 46 -4.97 -0.42 -10.59
CA GLU A 46 -6.10 0.46 -10.84
C GLU A 46 -7.38 -0.37 -10.88
N TRP A 47 -8.30 -0.08 -9.96
CA TRP A 47 -9.57 -0.78 -9.86
C TRP A 47 -10.75 0.18 -9.99
N VAL A 48 -11.84 -0.32 -10.57
CA VAL A 48 -13.10 0.42 -10.70
C VAL A 48 -14.14 -0.09 -9.71
N PRO A 49 -15.03 0.78 -9.20
CA PRO A 49 -16.13 0.34 -8.33
C PRO A 49 -16.98 -0.76 -8.96
N GLY A 50 -17.33 -1.79 -8.17
CA GLY A 50 -18.12 -2.94 -8.63
C GLY A 50 -17.32 -4.03 -9.37
N GLN A 51 -16.01 -3.86 -9.54
CA GLN A 51 -15.14 -4.88 -10.13
C GLN A 51 -14.90 -6.06 -9.18
N THR A 52 -15.01 -7.28 -9.70
CA THR A 52 -14.46 -8.47 -9.03
C THR A 52 -12.95 -8.50 -9.24
N VAL A 53 -12.19 -8.21 -8.18
CA VAL A 53 -10.72 -8.21 -8.22
C VAL A 53 -10.21 -9.63 -7.94
N PRO A 54 -9.42 -10.23 -8.85
CA PRO A 54 -8.79 -11.53 -8.57
C PRO A 54 -7.72 -11.40 -7.49
N SER A 55 -7.37 -12.51 -6.84
CA SER A 55 -6.26 -12.54 -5.89
C SER A 55 -4.97 -12.06 -6.55
N GLN A 56 -4.28 -11.12 -5.90
CA GLN A 56 -3.01 -10.59 -6.36
C GLN A 56 -1.86 -11.40 -5.75
N ALA A 57 -0.94 -11.88 -6.59
CA ALA A 57 0.28 -12.54 -6.14
C ALA A 57 1.43 -11.53 -6.20
N VAL A 58 1.98 -11.20 -5.04
CA VAL A 58 3.10 -10.26 -4.91
C VAL A 58 4.34 -11.04 -4.50
N PRO A 59 5.45 -10.97 -5.24
CA PRO A 59 6.70 -11.58 -4.82
C PRO A 59 7.24 -10.86 -3.58
N ILE A 60 7.38 -11.60 -2.49
CA ILE A 60 7.88 -11.08 -1.21
C ILE A 60 9.28 -11.65 -1.02
N SER A 61 10.28 -10.77 -0.98
CA SER A 61 11.63 -11.12 -0.57
C SER A 61 11.68 -11.55 0.90
N GLU A 62 12.56 -12.49 1.27
CA GLU A 62 12.77 -12.89 2.67
C GLU A 62 13.26 -11.72 3.56
N ARG A 63 13.69 -10.61 2.95
CA ARG A 63 14.08 -9.36 3.63
C ARG A 63 12.93 -8.40 3.95
N VAL A 64 11.69 -8.72 3.57
CA VAL A 64 10.55 -7.79 3.72
C VAL A 64 10.31 -7.45 5.18
N ALA A 65 10.46 -6.17 5.53
CA ALA A 65 10.36 -5.68 6.90
C ALA A 65 8.94 -5.21 7.23
N VAL A 66 8.32 -4.37 6.37
CA VAL A 66 6.96 -3.86 6.57
C VAL A 66 6.30 -3.57 5.23
N ALA A 67 5.00 -3.86 5.14
CA ALA A 67 4.17 -3.45 4.01
C ALA A 67 3.18 -2.35 4.41
N LEU A 68 3.06 -1.35 3.54
CA LEU A 68 2.05 -0.31 3.60
C LEU A 68 1.14 -0.45 2.38
N LEU A 69 -0.16 -0.41 2.60
CA LEU A 69 -1.14 -0.34 1.51
C LEU A 69 -1.77 1.03 1.52
N PHE A 70 -1.73 1.71 0.39
CA PHE A 70 -2.32 3.03 0.15
C PHE A 70 -3.45 2.90 -0.87
N ALA A 71 -4.54 3.62 -0.64
CA ALA A 71 -5.67 3.71 -1.55
C ALA A 71 -6.03 5.16 -1.83
N ASP A 72 -6.07 5.53 -3.10
CA ASP A 72 -6.28 6.91 -3.57
C ASP A 72 -7.78 7.24 -3.59
N TYR A 73 -8.34 7.45 -2.41
CA TYR A 73 -9.71 7.92 -2.23
C TYR A 73 -9.80 9.44 -2.39
N ASP A 74 -10.85 9.93 -3.04
CA ASP A 74 -11.13 11.37 -3.16
C ASP A 74 -11.56 12.00 -1.83
N SER A 75 -11.98 11.20 -0.85
CA SER A 75 -12.29 11.68 0.50
C SER A 75 -11.02 12.04 1.28
N PRO A 76 -11.07 12.99 2.22
CA PRO A 76 -9.98 13.21 3.17
C PRO A 76 -9.79 12.02 4.11
N GLY A 77 -8.55 11.68 4.44
CA GLY A 77 -8.23 10.65 5.42
C GLY A 77 -6.86 10.01 5.20
N GLU A 78 -6.43 9.19 6.15
CA GLU A 78 -5.16 8.45 6.07
C GLU A 78 -5.13 7.54 4.83
N HIS A 79 -6.22 6.80 4.60
CA HIS A 79 -6.37 5.80 3.53
C HIS A 79 -5.12 4.92 3.32
N ARG A 80 -4.47 4.61 4.43
CA ARG A 80 -3.27 3.81 4.53
C ARG A 80 -3.41 2.83 5.67
N VAL A 81 -2.88 1.63 5.49
CA VAL A 81 -2.73 0.66 6.57
C VAL A 81 -1.33 0.03 6.54
N LYS A 82 -0.80 -0.28 7.71
CA LYS A 82 0.34 -1.18 7.85
C LYS A 82 -0.16 -2.63 7.88
N LEU A 83 0.30 -3.44 6.94
CA LEU A 83 -0.02 -4.87 6.90
C LEU A 83 0.99 -5.62 7.76
N ASN A 84 0.56 -6.04 8.96
CA ASN A 84 1.40 -6.82 9.89
C ASN A 84 1.65 -8.25 9.39
N HIS A 85 0.73 -8.78 8.58
CA HIS A 85 0.85 -10.07 7.92
C HIS A 85 0.48 -9.90 6.45
N LEU A 86 1.43 -10.21 5.58
CA LEU A 86 1.25 -10.14 4.12
C LEU A 86 0.61 -11.40 3.54
N ARG A 87 0.73 -12.53 4.25
CA ARG A 87 0.15 -13.80 3.80
C ARG A 87 -1.36 -13.77 4.08
N ASN A 88 -2.16 -14.07 3.06
CA ASN A 88 -3.61 -14.24 3.15
C ASN A 88 -4.38 -13.01 3.66
N ALA A 89 -3.86 -11.80 3.44
CA ALA A 89 -4.59 -10.58 3.71
C ALA A 89 -5.77 -10.43 2.71
N LEU A 90 -6.98 -10.24 3.24
CA LEU A 90 -8.15 -9.85 2.48
C LEU A 90 -8.38 -8.36 2.72
N VAL A 91 -8.45 -7.59 1.64
CA VAL A 91 -8.75 -6.15 1.71
C VAL A 91 -10.08 -5.89 1.00
N GLU A 92 -11.01 -5.30 1.73
CA GLU A 92 -12.33 -4.93 1.24
C GLU A 92 -12.39 -3.41 1.06
N PHE A 93 -12.53 -2.95 -0.18
CA PHE A 93 -12.59 -1.53 -0.51
C PHE A 93 -14.05 -1.09 -0.60
N GLY A 94 -14.45 -0.19 0.31
CA GLY A 94 -15.74 0.49 0.29
C GLY A 94 -15.66 1.84 -0.42
N GLU A 95 -16.71 2.65 -0.32
CA GLU A 95 -16.83 3.95 -1.02
C GLU A 95 -15.89 5.04 -0.49
N ARG A 96 -15.55 5.01 0.81
CA ARG A 96 -14.80 6.09 1.50
C ARG A 96 -13.61 5.59 2.31
N GLY A 97 -13.25 4.32 2.12
CA GLY A 97 -12.21 3.67 2.88
C GLY A 97 -12.27 2.16 2.71
N PHE A 98 -11.35 1.47 3.36
CA PHE A 98 -11.20 0.03 3.23
C PHE A 98 -10.94 -0.63 4.59
N GLU A 99 -11.22 -1.92 4.65
CA GLU A 99 -10.94 -2.77 5.80
C GLU A 99 -9.95 -3.87 5.42
N VAL A 100 -9.09 -4.25 6.37
CA VAL A 100 -8.20 -5.41 6.22
C VAL A 100 -8.62 -6.50 7.18
N ARG A 101 -8.83 -7.69 6.63
CA ARG A 101 -9.11 -8.92 7.37
C ARG A 101 -8.00 -9.91 7.13
N GLN A 102 -7.55 -10.55 8.21
CA GLN A 102 -6.57 -11.63 8.13
C GLN A 102 -7.34 -12.95 8.15
N LYS A 103 -7.15 -13.80 7.14
CA LYS A 103 -7.64 -15.17 7.22
C LYS A 103 -6.61 -16.01 7.99
N GLN A 104 -7.06 -16.59 9.12
CA GLN A 104 -6.30 -17.57 9.89
C GLN A 104 -6.05 -18.84 9.08
#